data_AF-A0AAN4LBX3-F1
#
_entry.id   AF-A0AAN4LBX3-F1
#
_cell.length_a   1.000
_cell.length_b   1.000
_cell.length_c   1.000
_cell.angle_alpha   90.00
_cell.angle_beta   90.00
_cell.angle_gamma   90.00
#
_symmetry.space_group_name_H-M   'P 1'
#
loop_
_entity.id
_entity.type
_entity.pdbx_description
1 polymer ?
#
loop_
_entity_poly.entity_id
_entity_poly.type
_entity_poly.pdbx_seq_one_letter_code
_entity_poly.pdbx_strand_id
1 'polypeptide(L)'
;MTLQNLFLGKPTKLWNERMIEGGDELFTEERLLMSDQALDTYLHQLIALQETQDSERMMKAVEEVVLRFNEMNEANGYFIETMEREELADFIDKAARLAGLDIQEDEDITEEWREW
;
A
#
# COMPACT_ATOMS: atom_id res chain seq x y z
N MET A 1 -14.10 9.17 5.74
CA MET A 1 -13.56 8.59 4.49
C MET A 1 -13.87 7.11 4.50
N THR A 2 -14.09 6.46 3.36
CA THR A 2 -14.38 5.00 3.29
C THR A 2 -13.26 4.27 2.52
N LEU A 3 -13.21 2.93 2.61
CA LEU A 3 -12.31 2.11 1.80
C LEU A 3 -12.49 2.37 0.29
N GLN A 4 -13.72 2.55 -0.18
CA GLN A 4 -14.00 2.82 -1.59
C GLN A 4 -13.40 4.16 -2.05
N ASN A 5 -13.29 5.15 -1.15
CA ASN A 5 -12.65 6.42 -1.49
C ASN A 5 -11.12 6.28 -1.63
N LEU A 6 -10.50 5.24 -1.06
CA LEU A 6 -9.05 5.05 -1.13
C LEU A 6 -8.56 4.68 -2.53
N PHE A 7 -9.42 4.12 -3.40
CA PHE A 7 -9.06 3.86 -4.80
C PHE A 7 -8.63 5.13 -5.55
N LEU A 8 -9.17 6.29 -5.17
CA LEU A 8 -8.81 7.59 -5.77
C LEU A 8 -7.62 8.27 -5.09
N GLY A 9 -7.18 7.74 -3.95
CA GLY A 9 -6.14 8.32 -3.08
C GLY A 9 -4.95 7.40 -2.87
N LYS A 10 -4.69 6.49 -3.82
CA LYS A 10 -3.51 5.61 -3.79
C LYS A 10 -2.22 6.43 -3.94
N PRO A 11 -1.12 6.04 -3.28
CA PRO A 11 0.17 6.73 -3.39
C PRO A 11 0.72 6.75 -4.82
N THR A 12 0.35 5.78 -5.66
CA THR A 12 0.67 5.76 -7.11
C THR A 12 0.26 7.04 -7.84
N LYS A 13 -0.76 7.76 -7.36
CA LYS A 13 -1.13 9.06 -7.90
C LYS A 13 -0.03 10.11 -7.67
N LEU A 14 0.51 10.19 -6.45
CA LEU A 14 1.58 11.13 -6.10
C LEU A 14 2.87 10.77 -6.85
N TRP A 15 3.16 9.48 -6.99
CA TRP A 15 4.31 8.98 -7.74
C TRP A 15 4.22 9.34 -9.21
N ASN A 16 3.03 9.19 -9.81
CA ASN A 16 2.79 9.58 -11.20
C ASN A 16 2.89 11.10 -11.39
N GLU A 17 2.37 11.91 -10.46
CA GLU A 17 2.53 13.37 -10.49
C GLU A 17 4.02 13.76 -10.43
N ARG A 18 4.81 13.13 -9.56
CA ARG A 18 6.27 13.35 -9.47
C ARG A 18 7.03 12.89 -10.72
N MET A 19 6.63 11.77 -11.32
CA MET A 19 7.18 11.30 -12.60
C MET A 19 6.92 12.32 -13.73
N ILE A 20 5.68 12.81 -13.87
CA ILE A 20 5.30 13.71 -14.97
C ILE A 20 5.83 15.14 -14.77
N GLU A 21 5.69 15.69 -13.56
CA GLU A 21 5.98 17.11 -13.29
C GLU A 21 7.39 17.33 -12.74
N GLY A 22 7.87 16.40 -11.91
CA GLY A 22 9.19 16.46 -11.28
C GLY A 22 10.31 15.87 -12.12
N GLY A 23 9.98 15.13 -13.18
CA GLY A 23 10.97 14.39 -14.00
C GLY A 23 11.61 13.24 -13.23
N ASP A 24 10.88 12.66 -12.27
CA ASP A 24 11.34 11.52 -11.49
C ASP A 24 11.53 10.29 -12.40
N GLU A 25 12.77 9.80 -12.50
CA GLU A 25 13.14 8.63 -13.30
C GLU A 25 13.01 7.31 -12.50
N LEU A 26 12.66 7.39 -11.20
CA LEU A 26 12.45 6.23 -10.34
C LEU A 26 11.16 5.49 -10.69
N PHE A 27 10.16 6.18 -11.25
CA PHE A 27 8.91 5.55 -11.68
C PHE A 27 8.83 5.41 -13.20
N THR A 28 8.19 4.32 -13.62
CA THR A 28 7.76 4.07 -14.99
C THR A 28 6.27 3.74 -14.97
N GLU A 29 5.59 3.84 -16.12
CA GLU A 29 4.20 3.41 -16.23
C GLU A 29 3.97 1.97 -15.75
N GLU A 30 4.94 1.08 -16.00
CA GLU A 30 4.91 -0.31 -15.55
C GLU A 30 5.00 -0.41 -14.01
N ARG A 31 5.94 0.30 -13.38
CA ARG A 31 6.10 0.33 -11.92
C ARG A 31 4.87 0.91 -11.23
N LEU A 32 4.26 1.93 -11.82
CA LEU A 32 3.02 2.52 -11.33
C LEU A 32 1.87 1.52 -11.44
N LEU A 33 1.68 0.90 -12.60
CA LEU A 33 0.59 -0.05 -12.83
C LEU A 33 0.67 -1.27 -11.89
N MET A 34 1.86 -1.86 -11.71
CA MET A 34 2.01 -3.02 -10.83
C MET A 34 1.72 -2.67 -9.36
N SER A 35 2.16 -1.49 -8.92
CA SER A 35 1.90 -0.99 -7.57
C SER A 35 0.41 -0.72 -7.37
N ASP A 36 -0.23 -0.14 -8.38
CA ASP A 36 -1.65 0.20 -8.38
C ASP A 36 -2.52 -1.07 -8.25
N GLN A 37 -2.14 -2.13 -8.96
CA GLN A 37 -2.80 -3.45 -8.91
C GLN A 37 -2.61 -4.17 -7.57
N ALA A 38 -1.43 -4.07 -6.97
CA ALA A 38 -1.17 -4.64 -5.65
C ALA A 38 -2.05 -3.97 -4.59
N LEU A 39 -2.14 -2.64 -4.62
CA LEU A 39 -3.00 -1.87 -3.73
C LEU A 39 -4.50 -2.11 -3.98
N ASP A 40 -4.92 -2.29 -5.23
CA ASP A 40 -6.30 -2.67 -5.54
C ASP A 40 -6.67 -4.02 -4.97
N THR A 41 -5.77 -5.00 -5.08
CA THR A 41 -5.98 -6.34 -4.52
C THR A 41 -6.17 -6.26 -3.00
N TYR A 42 -5.29 -5.52 -2.33
CA TYR A 42 -5.37 -5.26 -0.90
C TYR A 42 -6.68 -4.57 -0.49
N LEU A 43 -7.08 -3.50 -1.17
CA LEU A 43 -8.35 -2.82 -0.88
C LEU A 43 -9.57 -3.73 -1.08
N HIS A 44 -9.59 -4.55 -2.13
CA HIS A 44 -10.66 -5.51 -2.35
C HIS A 44 -10.73 -6.58 -1.24
N GLN A 45 -9.58 -7.09 -0.78
CA GLN A 45 -9.53 -8.00 0.37
C GLN A 45 -10.13 -7.35 1.61
N LEU A 46 -9.72 -6.13 1.94
CA LEU A 46 -10.23 -5.40 3.11
C LEU A 46 -11.74 -5.12 3.01
N ILE A 47 -12.25 -4.74 1.83
CA ILE A 47 -13.69 -4.53 1.63
C ILE A 47 -14.47 -5.82 1.88
N ALA A 48 -13.96 -6.96 1.41
CA ALA A 48 -14.60 -8.26 1.65
C ALA A 48 -14.57 -8.69 3.13
N LEU A 49 -13.55 -8.27 3.88
CA LEU A 49 -13.37 -8.59 5.30
C LEU A 49 -14.06 -7.60 6.25
N GLN A 50 -14.44 -6.42 5.77
CA GLN A 50 -15.04 -5.36 6.60
C GLN A 50 -16.33 -5.81 7.30
N GLU A 51 -17.16 -6.63 6.63
CA GLU A 51 -18.40 -7.15 7.22
C GLU A 51 -18.15 -8.20 8.32
N THR A 52 -17.09 -9.00 8.18
CA THR A 52 -16.78 -10.08 9.13
C THR A 52 -15.93 -9.61 10.31
N GLN A 53 -15.30 -8.42 10.20
CA GLN A 53 -14.37 -7.87 11.19
C GLN A 53 -13.29 -8.88 11.61
N ASP A 54 -12.79 -9.65 10.65
CA ASP A 54 -11.81 -10.70 10.89
C ASP A 54 -10.40 -10.10 10.91
N SER A 55 -9.96 -9.67 12.10
CA SER A 55 -8.68 -8.99 12.29
C SER A 55 -7.48 -9.82 11.85
N GLU A 56 -7.50 -11.14 12.04
CA GLU A 56 -6.41 -12.02 11.60
C GLU A 56 -6.28 -12.02 10.08
N ARG A 57 -7.41 -12.09 9.37
CA ARG A 57 -7.40 -12.02 7.89
C ARG A 57 -7.06 -10.63 7.37
N MET A 58 -7.47 -9.57 8.05
CA MET A 58 -7.06 -8.21 7.70
C MET A 58 -5.55 -8.04 7.87
N MET A 59 -4.98 -8.58 8.95
CA MET A 59 -3.55 -8.57 9.18
C MET A 59 -2.80 -9.41 8.13
N LYS A 60 -3.39 -10.54 7.71
CA LYS A 60 -2.84 -11.33 6.61
C LYS A 60 -2.83 -10.58 5.28
N ALA A 61 -3.87 -9.80 4.99
CA ALA A 61 -3.90 -8.96 3.79
C ALA A 61 -2.81 -7.88 3.80
N VAL A 62 -2.49 -7.33 4.98
CA VAL A 62 -1.37 -6.39 5.16
C VAL A 62 -0.03 -7.09 4.93
N GLU A 63 0.20 -8.26 5.53
CA GLU A 63 1.41 -9.06 5.26
C GLU A 63 1.57 -9.32 3.76
N GLU A 64 0.50 -9.78 3.09
CA GLU A 64 0.53 -10.12 1.67
C GLU A 64 0.86 -8.91 0.78
N VAL A 65 0.25 -7.74 1.03
CA VAL A 65 0.58 -6.55 0.25
C VAL A 65 2.00 -6.09 0.53
N VAL A 66 2.49 -6.21 1.78
CA VAL A 66 3.87 -5.85 2.10
C VAL A 66 4.83 -6.77 1.39
N LEU A 67 4.72 -8.09 1.55
CA LEU A 67 5.59 -9.03 0.84
C LEU A 67 5.54 -8.85 -0.69
N ARG A 68 4.37 -8.52 -1.24
CA ARG A 68 4.23 -8.23 -2.66
C ARG A 68 5.07 -7.03 -3.10
N PHE A 69 5.12 -5.97 -2.31
CA PHE A 69 5.99 -4.83 -2.60
C PHE A 69 7.47 -5.16 -2.42
N ASN A 70 7.87 -6.07 -1.53
CA ASN A 70 9.28 -6.49 -1.36
C ASN A 70 9.75 -7.17 -2.65
N GLU A 71 8.96 -8.14 -3.12
CA GLU A 71 9.21 -8.86 -4.38
C GLU A 71 9.29 -7.89 -5.57
N MET A 72 8.33 -6.96 -5.68
CA MET A 72 8.31 -5.99 -6.77
C MET A 72 9.51 -5.05 -6.69
N ASN A 73 9.89 -4.60 -5.51
CA ASN A 73 11.01 -3.70 -5.31
C ASN A 73 12.33 -4.37 -5.75
N GLU A 74 12.59 -5.59 -5.28
CA GLU A 74 13.77 -6.37 -5.65
C GLU A 74 13.80 -6.66 -7.17
N ALA A 75 12.69 -7.14 -7.73
CA ALA A 75 12.61 -7.54 -9.14
C ALA A 75 12.76 -6.37 -10.12
N ASN A 76 12.46 -5.14 -9.67
CA ASN A 76 12.46 -3.95 -10.52
C ASN A 76 13.59 -2.97 -10.18
N GLY A 77 14.67 -3.43 -9.53
CA GLY A 77 15.87 -2.62 -9.32
C GLY A 77 15.75 -1.54 -8.25
N TYR A 78 14.98 -1.81 -7.19
CA TYR A 78 14.81 -0.99 -5.99
C TYR A 78 14.29 0.43 -6.28
N PHE A 79 12.98 0.53 -6.53
CA PHE A 79 12.29 1.80 -6.83
C PHE A 79 11.48 2.38 -5.66
N ILE A 80 11.42 1.69 -4.52
CA ILE A 80 10.82 2.21 -3.29
C ILE A 80 11.94 2.83 -2.45
N GLU A 81 11.93 4.15 -2.32
CA GLU A 81 12.84 4.88 -1.42
C GLU A 81 12.12 5.29 -0.12
N THR A 82 12.77 6.15 0.67
CA THR A 82 12.25 6.59 1.98
C THR A 82 10.87 7.25 1.87
N MET A 83 10.64 8.05 0.82
CA MET A 83 9.37 8.76 0.64
C MET A 83 8.24 7.79 0.27
N GLU A 84 8.47 6.91 -0.71
CA GLU A 84 7.50 5.92 -1.16
C GLU A 84 7.15 4.94 -0.05
N ARG A 85 8.15 4.57 0.77
CA ARG A 85 7.95 3.71 1.94
C ARG A 85 6.97 4.35 2.92
N GLU A 86 7.18 5.62 3.29
CA GLU A 86 6.30 6.33 4.24
C GLU A 86 4.88 6.45 3.68
N GLU A 87 4.74 6.80 2.40
CA GLU A 87 3.44 6.91 1.75
C GLU A 87 2.70 5.57 1.62
N LEU A 88 3.44 4.47 1.37
CA LEU A 88 2.88 3.12 1.36
C LEU A 88 2.43 2.68 2.76
N ALA A 89 3.29 2.88 3.76
CA ALA A 89 2.99 2.53 5.15
C ALA A 89 1.73 3.25 5.64
N ASP A 90 1.68 4.57 5.45
CA ASP A 90 0.54 5.41 5.81
C ASP A 90 -0.74 4.97 5.09
N PHE A 91 -0.64 4.62 3.80
CA PHE A 91 -1.78 4.17 3.04
C PHE A 91 -2.32 2.82 3.54
N ILE A 92 -1.42 1.86 3.78
CA ILE A 92 -1.76 0.51 4.24
C ILE A 92 -2.38 0.58 5.64
N ASP A 93 -1.76 1.28 6.58
CA ASP A 93 -2.28 1.49 7.93
C ASP A 93 -3.69 2.12 7.89
N LYS A 94 -3.83 3.23 7.14
CA LYS A 94 -5.11 3.93 7.00
C LYS A 94 -6.21 3.03 6.43
N ALA A 95 -5.88 2.20 5.44
CA ALA A 95 -6.83 1.25 4.87
C ALA A 95 -7.25 0.20 5.90
N ALA A 96 -6.30 -0.40 6.62
CA ALA A 96 -6.58 -1.38 7.66
C ALA A 96 -7.48 -0.79 8.78
N ARG A 97 -7.21 0.43 9.24
CA ARG A 97 -8.08 1.14 10.21
C ARG A 97 -9.50 1.34 9.68
N LEU A 98 -9.64 1.74 8.40
CA LEU A 98 -10.94 1.92 7.76
C LEU A 98 -11.69 0.59 7.55
N ALA A 99 -10.98 -0.52 7.42
CA ALA A 99 -11.57 -1.86 7.41
C ALA A 99 -12.08 -2.30 8.79
N GLY A 100 -11.64 -1.63 9.85
CA GLY A 100 -12.05 -1.89 11.23
C GLY A 100 -10.99 -2.60 12.06
N LEU A 101 -9.73 -2.67 11.60
CA LEU A 101 -8.62 -3.16 12.41
C LEU A 101 -8.33 -2.15 13.53
N ASP A 102 -8.25 -2.63 14.77
CA ASP A 102 -7.86 -1.82 15.93
C ASP A 102 -6.33 -1.80 16.01
N ILE A 103 -5.75 -0.62 15.78
CA ILE A 103 -4.30 -0.41 15.67
C ILE A 103 -3.95 0.75 16.60
N GLN A 104 -2.86 0.66 17.34
CA GLN A 104 -2.43 1.76 18.21
C GLN A 104 -1.97 2.97 17.39
N GLU A 105 -2.05 4.18 17.95
CA GLU A 105 -1.79 5.43 17.21
C GLU A 105 -0.37 5.52 16.62
N ASP A 106 0.61 4.90 17.27
CA ASP A 106 2.02 4.91 16.88
C ASP A 106 2.53 3.56 16.34
N GLU A 107 1.63 2.62 16.04
CA GLU A 107 1.97 1.28 15.57
C GLU A 107 2.05 1.22 14.03
N ASP A 108 3.23 0.90 13.50
CA ASP A 108 3.41 0.59 12.08
C ASP A 108 3.19 -0.91 11.86
N ILE A 109 1.96 -1.27 11.48
CA ILE A 109 1.56 -2.65 11.22
C ILE A 109 2.28 -3.32 10.05
N THR A 110 3.08 -2.57 9.29
CA THR A 110 3.83 -3.11 8.15
C THR A 110 5.30 -3.38 8.48
N GLU A 111 5.80 -2.90 9.63
CA GLU A 111 7.20 -2.98 10.03
C GLU A 111 7.72 -4.42 10.07
N GLU A 112 6.90 -5.38 10.53
CA GLU A 112 7.29 -6.78 10.70
C GLU A 112 7.78 -7.44 9.39
N TRP A 113 7.19 -7.07 8.25
CA TRP A 113 7.44 -7.73 6.96
C TRP A 113 8.22 -6.88 5.97
N ARG A 114 8.53 -5.63 6.30
CA ARG A 114 9.13 -4.69 5.35
C ARG A 114 10.63 -4.98 5.14
N GLU A 115 11.04 -5.10 3.88
CA GLU A 115 12.45 -5.30 3.49
C GLU A 115 13.03 -4.18 2.60
N TRP A 116 12.21 -3.18 2.21
CA TRP A 116 12.63 -2.02 1.41
C TRP A 116 13.02 -0.78 2.22
#